data_AF-F7R2Y3-F1
#
_entry.id   AF-F7R2Y3-F1
#
_cell.length_a   1.000
_cell.length_b   1.000
_cell.length_c   1.000
_cell.angle_alpha   90.00
_cell.angle_beta   90.00
_cell.angle_gamma   90.00
#
_symmetry.space_group_name_H-M   'P 1'
#
loop_
_entity.id
_entity.type
_entity.pdbx_description
1 polymer ?
#
loop_
_entity_poly.entity_id
_entity_poly.type
_entity_poly.pdbx_seq_one_letter_code
_entity_poly.pdbx_strand_id
1 'polypeptide(L)'
;MLIYYFDENNTYTHSDLIGDDAVMPANATKVAPLDGNGAGLYDPIKWHPETQTWTGATKEEYDAAHPADTVTVTPTADQQAQAQQMLAMANLTNQVAMLQKTVATLMVQNADSKEEMKNV
;
A
#
# COMPACT_ATOMS: atom_id res chain seq x y z
N MET A 1 23.29 -5.77 -6.80
CA MET A 1 22.72 -5.07 -7.98
C MET A 1 21.41 -5.69 -8.48
N LEU A 2 20.39 -4.89 -8.80
CA LEU A 2 19.12 -5.36 -9.39
C LEU A 2 19.25 -5.54 -10.92
N ILE A 3 18.71 -6.65 -11.43
CA ILE A 3 18.73 -7.01 -12.85
C ILE A 3 17.35 -7.49 -13.30
N TYR A 4 17.08 -7.37 -14.60
CA TYR A 4 15.80 -7.67 -15.24
C TYR A 4 16.01 -8.68 -16.35
N TYR A 5 15.35 -9.83 -16.25
CA TYR A 5 15.48 -10.94 -17.19
C TYR A 5 14.43 -10.89 -18.29
N PHE A 6 14.83 -11.36 -19.46
CA PHE A 6 13.95 -11.60 -20.59
C PHE A 6 14.10 -13.01 -21.15
N ASP A 7 13.06 -13.50 -21.82
CA ASP A 7 13.04 -14.78 -22.52
C ASP A 7 13.69 -14.69 -23.91
N GLU A 8 13.70 -15.81 -24.64
CA GLU A 8 14.23 -15.89 -26.01
C GLU A 8 13.49 -14.96 -27.01
N ASN A 9 12.27 -14.54 -26.68
CA ASN A 9 11.45 -13.61 -27.46
C ASN A 9 11.62 -12.15 -27.01
N ASN A 10 12.64 -11.88 -26.19
CA ASN A 10 12.89 -10.62 -25.53
C ASN A 10 11.72 -10.13 -24.67
N THR A 11 10.89 -11.02 -24.16
CA THR A 11 9.77 -10.69 -23.27
C THR A 11 10.27 -10.67 -21.84
N TYR A 12 9.92 -9.64 -21.08
CA TYR A 12 10.22 -9.56 -19.66
C TYR A 12 9.67 -10.79 -18.92
N THR A 13 10.45 -11.33 -17.98
CA THR A 13 10.04 -12.51 -17.19
C THR A 13 10.04 -12.22 -15.70
N HIS A 14 11.17 -11.78 -15.15
CA HIS A 14 11.33 -11.52 -13.72
C HIS A 14 12.52 -10.60 -13.46
N SER A 15 12.63 -10.14 -12.22
CA SER A 15 13.77 -9.37 -11.72
C SER A 15 14.49 -10.17 -10.63
N ASP A 16 15.80 -10.00 -10.51
CA ASP A 16 16.61 -10.63 -9.46
C ASP A 16 17.73 -9.71 -8.96
N LEU A 17 18.31 -10.05 -7.80
CA LEU A 17 19.45 -9.39 -7.21
C LEU A 17 20.69 -10.26 -7.36
N ILE A 18 21.70 -9.74 -8.07
CA ILE A 18 23.01 -10.38 -8.15
C ILE A 18 24.06 -9.62 -7.34
N GLY A 19 25.11 -10.32 -6.90
CA GLY A 19 26.27 -9.69 -6.27
C GLY A 19 26.93 -8.67 -7.20
N ASP A 20 27.60 -7.67 -6.65
CA ASP A 20 28.22 -6.61 -7.46
C ASP A 20 29.41 -7.11 -8.29
N ASP A 21 30.02 -8.23 -7.87
CA ASP A 21 31.08 -8.98 -8.53
C ASP A 21 30.57 -10.18 -9.36
N ALA A 22 29.25 -10.42 -9.35
CA ALA A 22 28.66 -11.53 -10.10
C ALA A 22 28.60 -11.21 -11.61
N VAL A 23 28.80 -12.25 -12.43
CA VAL A 23 28.72 -12.13 -13.89
C VAL A 23 27.27 -11.89 -14.30
N MET A 24 27.06 -10.88 -15.16
CA MET A 24 25.75 -10.57 -15.72
C MET A 24 25.28 -11.71 -16.65
N PRO A 25 24.08 -12.26 -16.43
CA PRO A 25 23.48 -13.20 -17.37
C PRO A 25 23.27 -12.57 -18.74
N ALA A 26 23.42 -13.35 -19.81
CA ALA A 26 23.27 -12.85 -21.18
C ALA A 26 21.82 -12.42 -21.50
N ASN A 27 20.84 -13.03 -20.86
CA ASN A 27 19.41 -12.74 -21.01
C ASN A 27 18.90 -11.79 -19.90
N ALA A 28 19.75 -10.92 -19.41
CA ALA A 28 19.40 -9.94 -18.38
C ALA A 28 20.00 -8.57 -18.68
N THR A 29 19.32 -7.53 -18.21
CA THR A 29 19.75 -6.13 -18.32
C THR A 29 19.66 -5.43 -16.96
N LYS A 30 20.47 -4.37 -16.78
CA LYS A 30 20.39 -3.47 -15.61
C LYS A 30 19.37 -2.35 -15.83
N VAL A 31 18.88 -2.21 -17.06
CA VAL A 31 17.89 -1.18 -17.44
C VAL A 31 16.52 -1.61 -16.93
N ALA A 32 15.88 -0.76 -16.16
CA ALA A 32 14.55 -1.02 -15.62
C ALA A 32 13.47 -0.92 -16.71
N PRO A 33 12.43 -1.77 -16.70
CA PRO A 33 11.31 -1.72 -17.62
C PRO A 33 10.34 -0.59 -17.27
N LEU A 34 10.81 0.64 -17.48
CA LEU A 34 10.08 1.87 -17.17
C LEU A 34 9.79 2.66 -18.45
N ASP A 35 8.70 3.41 -18.44
CA ASP A 35 8.39 4.41 -19.47
C ASP A 35 9.25 5.67 -19.30
N GLY A 36 9.08 6.64 -20.22
CA GLY A 36 9.80 7.92 -20.17
C GLY A 36 9.49 8.79 -18.95
N ASN A 37 8.47 8.46 -18.16
CA ASN A 37 8.07 9.15 -16.94
C ASN A 37 8.50 8.38 -15.66
N GLY A 38 9.17 7.24 -15.81
CA GLY A 38 9.56 6.38 -14.69
C GLY A 38 8.44 5.48 -14.16
N ALA A 39 7.31 5.37 -14.85
CA ALA A 39 6.23 4.44 -14.54
C ALA A 39 6.48 3.06 -15.14
N GLY A 40 5.89 2.02 -14.56
CA GLY A 40 5.96 0.66 -15.11
C GLY A 40 5.25 0.54 -16.46
N LEU A 41 5.75 -0.34 -17.31
CA LEU A 41 5.19 -0.64 -18.63
C LEU A 41 4.03 -1.66 -18.52
N TYR A 42 3.05 -1.58 -19.43
CA TYR A 42 1.97 -2.57 -19.51
C TYR A 42 2.44 -3.85 -20.20
N ASP A 43 1.93 -4.99 -19.73
CA ASP A 43 2.24 -6.29 -20.35
C ASP A 43 1.53 -6.49 -21.70
N PRO A 44 2.15 -7.22 -22.65
CA PRO A 44 3.49 -7.79 -22.59
C PRO A 44 4.62 -6.75 -22.71
N ILE A 45 5.63 -6.83 -21.85
CA ILE A 45 6.82 -5.97 -21.89
C ILE A 45 7.93 -6.61 -22.73
N LYS A 46 8.49 -5.85 -23.69
CA LYS A 46 9.50 -6.30 -24.67
C LYS A 46 10.81 -5.53 -24.53
N TRP A 47 11.94 -6.24 -24.53
CA TRP A 47 13.30 -5.72 -24.57
C TRP A 47 13.76 -5.49 -26.01
N HIS A 48 14.34 -4.33 -26.28
CA HIS A 48 14.92 -3.97 -27.58
C HIS A 48 16.44 -3.87 -27.43
N PRO A 49 17.22 -4.89 -27.83
CA PRO A 49 18.67 -4.88 -27.65
C PRO A 49 19.36 -3.78 -28.47
N GLU A 50 18.78 -3.40 -29.62
CA GLU A 50 19.31 -2.36 -30.52
C GLU A 50 19.31 -0.96 -29.87
N THR A 51 18.25 -0.64 -29.12
CA THR A 51 18.08 0.65 -28.44
C THR A 51 18.39 0.56 -26.94
N GLN A 52 18.62 -0.65 -26.42
CA GLN A 52 18.75 -0.95 -24.99
C GLN A 52 17.59 -0.42 -24.15
N THR A 53 16.37 -0.51 -24.68
CA THR A 53 15.15 -0.01 -24.03
C THR A 53 14.09 -1.08 -23.89
N TRP A 54 13.18 -0.88 -22.94
CA TRP A 54 11.96 -1.66 -22.84
C TRP A 54 10.79 -0.93 -23.51
N THR A 55 9.84 -1.67 -24.07
CA THR A 55 8.53 -1.16 -24.50
C THR A 55 7.44 -2.07 -23.96
N GLY A 56 6.41 -1.48 -23.37
CA GLY A 56 5.19 -2.19 -23.01
C GLY A 56 4.17 -2.16 -24.13
N ALA A 57 3.08 -2.90 -23.92
CA ALA A 57 1.84 -2.69 -24.64
C ALA A 57 1.31 -1.27 -24.41
N THR A 58 0.50 -0.80 -25.35
CA THR A 58 -0.33 0.39 -25.14
C THR A 58 -1.41 0.08 -24.09
N LYS A 59 -1.94 1.12 -23.45
CA LYS A 59 -3.03 0.95 -22.49
C LYS A 59 -4.23 0.30 -23.14
N GLU A 60 -4.53 0.66 -24.38
CA GLU A 60 -5.63 0.12 -25.16
C GLU A 60 -5.46 -1.38 -25.43
N GLU A 61 -4.25 -1.82 -25.78
CA GLU A 61 -3.94 -3.25 -25.98
C GLU A 61 -4.00 -4.03 -24.68
N TYR A 62 -3.50 -3.45 -23.57
CA TYR A 62 -3.58 -4.06 -22.25
C TYR A 62 -5.03 -4.20 -21.78
N ASP A 63 -5.84 -3.14 -21.88
CA ASP A 63 -7.25 -3.12 -21.47
C ASP A 63 -8.11 -4.07 -22.34
N ALA A 64 -7.74 -4.27 -23.61
CA ALA A 64 -8.40 -5.23 -24.50
C ALA A 64 -8.07 -6.69 -24.15
N ALA A 65 -6.81 -6.97 -23.77
CA ALA A 65 -6.36 -8.31 -23.38
C ALA A 65 -6.71 -8.66 -21.92
N HIS A 66 -6.83 -7.64 -21.07
CA HIS A 66 -7.27 -7.72 -19.68
C HIS A 66 -8.56 -6.92 -19.53
N PRO A 67 -9.69 -7.41 -20.10
CA PRO A 67 -10.97 -6.75 -19.89
C PRO A 67 -11.14 -6.57 -18.39
N ALA A 68 -11.34 -5.32 -17.96
CA ALA A 68 -11.41 -4.98 -16.54
C ALA A 68 -12.28 -6.02 -15.83
N ASP A 69 -11.70 -6.73 -14.86
CA ASP A 69 -12.47 -7.61 -14.00
C ASP A 69 -13.56 -6.74 -13.39
N THR A 70 -14.79 -6.93 -13.86
CA THR A 70 -15.99 -6.25 -13.34
C THR A 70 -16.34 -6.73 -11.93
N VAL A 71 -15.40 -7.39 -11.25
CA VAL A 71 -15.45 -7.67 -9.83
C VAL A 71 -15.25 -6.34 -9.10
N THR A 72 -16.32 -5.54 -9.07
CA THR A 72 -16.51 -4.59 -8.00
C THR A 72 -16.37 -5.39 -6.71
N VAL A 73 -15.25 -5.25 -6.00
CA VAL A 73 -15.11 -5.73 -4.63
C VAL A 73 -16.00 -4.87 -3.75
N THR A 74 -17.31 -5.09 -3.86
CA THR A 74 -18.26 -4.57 -2.89
C THR A 74 -17.93 -5.25 -1.57
N PRO A 75 -17.60 -4.49 -0.51
CA PRO A 75 -17.33 -5.08 0.79
C PRO A 75 -18.51 -5.98 1.15
N THR A 76 -18.21 -7.23 1.49
CA THR A 76 -19.24 -8.21 1.91
C THR A 76 -20.02 -7.66 3.10
N ALA A 77 -21.24 -8.13 3.33
CA ALA A 77 -22.04 -7.73 4.49
C ALA A 77 -21.26 -7.91 5.81
N ASP A 78 -20.45 -8.96 5.92
CA ASP A 78 -19.60 -9.22 7.08
C ASP A 78 -18.48 -8.20 7.24
N GLN A 79 -17.82 -7.80 6.15
CA GLN A 79 -16.80 -6.74 6.18
C GLN A 79 -17.40 -5.39 6.58
N GLN A 80 -18.61 -5.08 6.10
CA GLN A 80 -19.32 -3.86 6.49
C GLN A 80 -19.74 -3.90 7.96
N ALA A 81 -20.26 -5.04 8.43
CA ALA A 81 -20.65 -5.23 9.82
C ALA A 81 -19.46 -5.10 10.78
N GLN A 82 -18.30 -5.69 10.42
CA GLN A 82 -17.08 -5.58 11.22
C GLN A 82 -16.57 -4.13 11.29
N ALA A 83 -16.61 -3.40 10.17
CA ALA A 83 -16.24 -1.98 10.15
C ALA A 83 -17.17 -1.14 11.05
N GLN A 84 -18.47 -1.39 11.01
CA GLN A 84 -19.45 -0.71 11.87
C GLN A 84 -19.22 -1.06 13.36
N GLN A 85 -18.92 -2.32 13.67
CA GLN A 85 -18.62 -2.75 15.04
C GLN A 85 -17.34 -2.08 15.56
N MET A 86 -16.30 -1.98 14.74
CA MET A 86 -15.06 -1.29 15.11
C MET A 86 -15.29 0.20 15.37
N LEU A 87 -16.09 0.87 14.53
CA LEU A 87 -16.47 2.27 14.74
C LEU A 87 -17.27 2.45 16.04
N ALA A 88 -18.21 1.56 16.33
CA ALA A 88 -18.96 1.57 17.58
C ALA A 88 -18.05 1.38 18.80
N MET A 89 -17.08 0.47 18.73
CA MET A 89 -16.09 0.26 19.79
C MET A 89 -15.17 1.47 19.98
N ALA A 90 -14.72 2.11 18.90
CA ALA A 90 -13.92 3.34 18.98
C ALA A 90 -14.71 4.48 19.65
N ASN A 91 -15.97 4.67 19.27
CA ASN A 91 -16.86 5.65 19.88
C ASN A 91 -17.13 5.37 21.36
N LEU A 92 -17.32 4.10 21.73
CA LEU A 92 -17.47 3.70 23.13
C LEU A 92 -16.19 3.96 23.93
N THR A 93 -15.04 3.62 23.36
CA THR A 93 -13.72 3.86 23.99
C THR A 93 -13.49 5.34 24.25
N ASN A 94 -13.82 6.21 23.28
CA ASN A 94 -13.74 7.66 23.43
C ASN A 94 -14.69 8.20 24.51
N GLN A 95 -15.92 7.68 24.60
CA GLN A 95 -16.85 8.05 25.66
C GLN A 95 -16.35 7.62 27.04
N VAL A 96 -15.80 6.41 27.17
CA VAL A 96 -15.20 5.94 28.44
C VAL A 96 -14.02 6.83 28.85
N ALA A 97 -13.15 7.20 27.93
CA ALA A 97 -12.02 8.09 28.20
C ALA A 97 -12.50 9.48 28.66
N MET A 98 -13.53 10.05 28.02
CA MET A 98 -14.12 11.32 28.45
C MET A 98 -14.77 11.22 29.83
N LEU A 99 -15.51 10.15 30.11
CA LEU A 99 -16.12 9.92 31.42
C LEU A 99 -15.05 9.79 32.51
N GLN A 100 -13.98 9.03 32.27
CA GLN A 100 -12.87 8.91 33.20
C GLN A 100 -12.22 10.28 33.49
N LYS A 101 -12.03 11.11 32.46
CA LYS A 101 -11.51 12.47 32.62
C LYS A 101 -12.44 13.34 33.47
N THR A 102 -13.75 13.32 33.18
CA THR A 102 -14.75 14.08 33.94
C THR A 102 -14.79 13.64 35.41
N VAL A 103 -14.76 12.32 35.67
CA VAL A 103 -14.71 11.79 37.04
C VAL A 103 -13.45 12.25 37.76
N ALA A 104 -12.28 12.20 37.11
CA ALA A 104 -11.04 12.70 37.70
C ALA A 104 -11.12 14.20 38.03
N THR A 105 -11.67 15.02 37.13
CA THR A 105 -11.87 16.45 37.37
C THR A 105 -12.81 16.70 38.56
N LEU A 106 -13.93 15.98 38.64
CA LEU A 106 -14.86 16.11 39.77
C LEU A 106 -14.24 15.64 41.09
N MET A 107 -13.40 14.60 41.08
CA MET A 107 -12.67 14.16 42.27
C MET A 107 -11.68 15.22 42.77
N VAL A 108 -10.95 15.87 41.86
CA VAL A 108 -10.05 16.99 42.20
C VAL A 108 -10.85 18.16 42.76
N GLN A 109 -11.91 18.60 42.08
CA GLN A 109 -12.78 19.68 42.56
C GLN A 109 -13.37 19.38 43.95
N ASN A 110 -13.81 18.15 44.20
CA ASN A 110 -14.33 17.75 45.50
C ASN A 110 -13.24 17.71 46.59
N ALA A 111 -11.98 17.43 46.23
CA ALA A 111 -10.86 17.49 47.16
C ALA A 111 -10.52 18.95 47.50
N ASP A 112 -10.42 19.82 46.50
CA ASP A 112 -10.14 21.25 46.66
C ASP A 112 -11.23 21.94 47.49
N SER A 113 -12.52 21.70 47.20
CA SER A 113 -13.63 22.25 47.98
C SER A 113 -13.64 21.78 49.44
N LYS A 114 -13.13 20.57 49.74
CA LYS A 114 -12.99 20.09 51.13
C LYS A 114 -11.83 20.73 51.87
N GLU A 115 -10.77 21.13 51.18
CA GLU A 115 -9.66 21.88 51.78
C GLU A 115 -10.05 23.35 52.02
N GLU A 116 -10.77 23.98 51.09
CA GLU A 116 -11.28 25.34 51.27
C GLU A 116 -12.25 25.44 52.46
N MET A 117 -13.18 24.49 52.64
CA MET A 117 -14.09 24.47 53.79
C MET A 117 -13.42 24.22 55.15
N LYS A 118 -12.19 23.67 55.18
CA LYS A 118 -11.45 23.46 56.44
C LYS A 118 -10.64 24.69 56.86
N ASN A 119 -10.41 25.62 55.94
CA ASN A 119 -9.58 26.82 56.15
C ASN A 119 -10.42 28.10 56.37
N VAL A 120 -11.74 27.96 56.57
CA VAL A 120 -12.69 29.04 56.93
C VAL A 120 -13.27 28.74 58.30
#